data_AF-G3GWF3-F1
#
_entry.id   AF-G3GWF3-F1
#
_cell.length_a   1.000
_cell.length_b   1.000
_cell.length_c   1.000
_cell.angle_alpha   90.00
_cell.angle_beta   90.00
_cell.angle_gamma   90.00
#
_symmetry.space_group_name_H-M   'P 1'
#
loop_
_entity.id
_entity.type
_entity.pdbx_description
1 polymer ?
#
loop_
_entity_poly.entity_id
_entity_poly.type
_entity_poly.pdbx_seq_one_letter_code
_entity_poly.pdbx_strand_id
1 'polypeptide(L)'
;MVFSREAIQRLNARNCRCYSNDAPDDMVLGMCFSGLGIPVTHSPLFHQARPVDYPKDYLSHQIPISFHKHWHIDPVKVYLTWLAPSEEGSATQKTQKDPREEL
;
A
#
# COMPACT_ATOMS: atom_id res chain seq x y z
N MET A 1 0.81 0.33 -6.68
CA MET A 1 -0.49 0.87 -7.13
C MET A 1 -1.20 1.49 -5.94
N VAL A 2 -2.02 2.52 -6.13
CA VAL A 2 -2.82 3.15 -5.07
C VAL A 2 -4.25 3.29 -5.57
N PHE A 3 -5.22 3.00 -4.72
CA PHE A 3 -6.65 3.03 -5.06
C PHE A 3 -7.42 3.85 -4.04
N SER A 4 -8.46 4.56 -4.49
CA SER A 4 -9.43 5.13 -3.55
C SER A 4 -10.32 4.03 -2.97
N ARG A 5 -10.86 4.27 -1.78
CA ARG A 5 -11.77 3.34 -1.12
C ARG A 5 -13.01 3.07 -1.98
N GLU A 6 -13.54 4.10 -2.63
CA GLU A 6 -14.73 4.04 -3.48
C GLU A 6 -14.48 3.17 -4.73
N ALA A 7 -13.28 3.23 -5.32
CA ALA A 7 -12.92 2.36 -6.45
C ALA A 7 -12.89 0.87 -6.03
N ILE A 8 -12.34 0.57 -4.86
CA ILE A 8 -12.30 -0.80 -4.32
C ILE A 8 -13.70 -1.32 -3.98
N GLN A 9 -14.56 -0.48 -3.41
CA GLN A 9 -15.95 -0.88 -3.15
C GLN A 9 -16.70 -1.27 -4.43
N ARG A 10 -16.52 -0.51 -5.51
CA ARG A 10 -17.10 -0.83 -6.83
C ARG A 10 -16.50 -2.10 -7.42
N LEU A 11 -15.19 -2.30 -7.29
CA LEU A 11 -14.49 -3.51 -7.73
C LEU A 11 -15.05 -4.77 -7.03
N ASN A 12 -15.23 -4.70 -5.71
CA ASN A 12 -15.79 -5.80 -4.91
C ASN A 12 -17.25 -6.08 -5.30
N ALA A 13 -18.07 -5.04 -5.50
CA ALA A 13 -19.46 -5.19 -5.93
C ALA A 13 -19.58 -5.87 -7.31
N ARG A 14 -18.58 -5.73 -8.19
CA ARG A 14 -18.52 -6.40 -9.49
C ARG A 14 -18.05 -7.85 -9.41
N ASN A 15 -17.65 -8.32 -8.23
CA ASN A 15 -17.08 -9.65 -8.00
C ASN A 15 -15.91 -9.94 -8.96
N CYS A 16 -15.04 -8.96 -9.17
CA CYS A 16 -13.80 -9.13 -9.95
C CYS A 16 -12.93 -10.22 -9.30
N ARG A 17 -12.49 -11.19 -10.10
CA ARG A 17 -11.63 -12.31 -9.63
C ARG A 17 -10.64 -12.69 -10.72
N CYS A 18 -9.48 -13.17 -10.28
CA CYS A 18 -8.50 -13.80 -11.16
C CYS A 18 -9.08 -15.09 -11.77
N TYR A 19 -8.76 -15.34 -13.05
CA TYR A 19 -9.26 -16.51 -13.78
C TYR A 19 -8.47 -17.79 -13.50
N SER A 20 -7.29 -17.66 -12.88
CA SER A 20 -6.45 -18.76 -12.40
C SER A 20 -5.54 -18.26 -11.28
N ASN A 21 -4.91 -19.18 -10.55
CA ASN A 21 -3.95 -18.84 -9.49
C ASN A 21 -2.66 -18.20 -10.04
N ASP A 22 -2.29 -18.54 -11.28
CA ASP A 22 -1.12 -17.97 -11.97
C ASP A 22 -1.48 -16.75 -12.82
N ALA A 23 -2.72 -16.25 -12.70
CA ALA A 23 -3.13 -15.06 -13.41
C ALA A 23 -2.34 -13.84 -12.87
N PRO A 24 -1.93 -12.93 -13.76
CA PRO A 24 -1.28 -11.69 -13.36
C PRO A 24 -2.31 -10.74 -12.76
N ASP A 25 -2.32 -10.66 -11.43
CA ASP A 25 -3.30 -9.89 -10.64
C ASP A 25 -3.41 -8.42 -11.10
N ASP A 26 -2.29 -7.78 -11.41
CA ASP A 26 -2.23 -6.38 -11.83
C ASP A 26 -2.94 -6.14 -13.17
N MET A 27 -2.78 -7.06 -14.13
CA MET A 27 -3.51 -7.00 -15.39
C MET A 27 -5.01 -7.28 -15.21
N VAL A 28 -5.37 -8.22 -14.33
CA VAL A 28 -6.78 -8.49 -14.00
C VAL A 28 -7.44 -7.28 -13.35
N LEU A 29 -6.77 -6.63 -12.39
CA LEU A 29 -7.24 -5.39 -11.78
C LEU A 29 -7.46 -4.31 -12.85
N GLY A 30 -6.52 -4.13 -13.77
CA GLY A 30 -6.65 -3.21 -14.90
C GLY A 30 -7.89 -3.49 -15.77
N MET A 31 -8.13 -4.75 -16.12
CA MET A 31 -9.31 -5.16 -16.87
C MET A 31 -10.61 -4.87 -16.10
N CYS A 32 -10.65 -5.17 -14.81
CA CYS A 32 -11.84 -4.92 -14.00
C CYS A 32 -12.15 -3.43 -13.84
N PHE A 33 -11.14 -2.58 -13.64
CA PHE A 33 -11.35 -1.13 -13.61
C PHE A 33 -11.81 -0.58 -14.96
N SER A 34 -11.23 -1.08 -16.06
CA SER A 34 -11.66 -0.73 -17.42
C SER A 34 -13.14 -1.09 -17.64
N GLY A 35 -13.57 -2.29 -17.22
CA GLY A 35 -14.97 -2.72 -17.30
C GLY A 35 -15.93 -1.92 -16.41
N LEU A 36 -15.41 -1.22 -15.39
CA LEU A 36 -16.18 -0.30 -14.54
C LEU A 36 -16.13 1.16 -15.03
N GLY A 37 -15.42 1.44 -16.12
CA GLY A 37 -15.19 2.81 -16.62
C GLY A 37 -14.34 3.67 -15.68
N ILE A 38 -13.53 3.05 -14.82
CA ILE A 38 -12.64 3.74 -13.89
C ILE A 38 -11.25 3.85 -14.56
N PRO A 39 -10.76 5.07 -14.85
CA PRO A 39 -9.47 5.23 -15.52
C PRO A 39 -8.32 4.88 -14.59
N VAL A 40 -7.32 4.16 -15.12
CA VAL A 40 -6.05 3.92 -14.45
C VAL A 40 -5.06 4.99 -14.90
N THR A 41 -4.60 5.81 -13.95
CA THR A 41 -3.64 6.90 -14.24
C THR A 41 -2.22 6.45 -13.89
N HIS A 42 -1.32 6.54 -14.87
CA HIS A 42 0.10 6.30 -14.65
C HIS A 42 0.75 7.50 -13.94
N SER A 43 1.67 7.23 -13.01
CA SER A 43 2.50 8.26 -12.39
C SER A 43 3.97 7.81 -12.40
N PRO A 44 4.90 8.68 -12.86
CA PRO A 44 6.33 8.35 -12.92
C PRO A 44 6.97 8.19 -11.53
N LEU A 45 6.24 8.52 -10.46
CA LEU A 45 6.74 8.42 -9.07
C LEU A 45 6.65 6.98 -8.52
N PHE A 46 5.97 6.07 -9.21
CA PHE A 46 5.89 4.65 -8.86
C PHE A 46 6.90 3.86 -9.70
N HIS A 47 7.86 3.24 -9.02
CA HIS A 47 8.99 2.56 -9.65
C HIS A 47 8.84 1.04 -9.53
N GLN A 48 9.13 0.31 -10.60
CA GLN A 48 9.04 -1.15 -10.62
C GLN A 48 10.28 -1.84 -10.01
N ALA A 49 11.46 -1.23 -10.14
CA ALA A 49 12.74 -1.80 -9.67
C ALA A 49 13.17 -1.23 -8.31
N ARG A 50 14.36 -1.60 -7.82
CA ARG A 50 14.92 -1.06 -6.56
C ARG A 50 15.47 0.35 -6.80
N PRO A 51 15.61 1.20 -5.76
CA PRO A 51 16.24 2.51 -5.90
C PRO A 51 17.62 2.47 -6.57
N VAL A 52 18.44 1.46 -6.23
CA VAL A 52 19.79 1.27 -6.78
C VAL A 52 19.82 0.87 -8.26
N ASP A 53 18.69 0.42 -8.81
CA ASP A 53 18.57 0.04 -10.22
C ASP A 53 18.32 1.27 -11.12
N TYR A 54 18.11 2.47 -10.55
CA TYR A 54 17.91 3.73 -11.27
C TYR A 54 19.12 4.68 -11.13
N PRO A 55 19.41 5.52 -12.14
CA PRO A 55 20.39 6.59 -12.00
C PRO A 55 20.04 7.55 -10.86
N LYS A 56 21.04 7.96 -10.07
CA LYS A 56 20.83 8.87 -8.92
C LYS A 56 20.20 10.20 -9.35
N ASP A 57 20.69 10.77 -10.44
CA ASP A 57 20.18 12.03 -10.96
C ASP A 57 18.70 11.89 -11.34
N TYR A 58 18.29 10.78 -11.94
CA TYR A 58 16.89 10.52 -12.26
C TYR A 58 16.00 10.57 -11.00
N LEU A 59 16.43 9.91 -9.93
CA LEU A 59 15.67 9.89 -8.66
C LEU A 59 15.74 11.21 -7.88
N SER A 60 16.73 12.07 -8.11
CA SER A 60 16.81 13.36 -7.41
C SER A 60 15.87 14.42 -7.95
N HIS A 61 15.35 14.26 -9.17
CA HIS A 61 14.44 15.25 -9.78
C HIS A 61 13.04 15.26 -9.13
N GLN A 62 12.60 14.15 -8.55
CA GLN A 62 11.26 14.00 -7.98
C GLN A 62 11.30 13.09 -6.76
N ILE A 63 10.49 13.38 -5.74
CA ILE A 63 10.39 12.51 -4.56
C ILE A 63 9.60 11.25 -4.97
N PRO A 64 10.23 10.06 -4.98
CA PRO A 64 9.57 8.83 -5.37
C PRO A 64 8.51 8.42 -4.34
N ILE A 65 7.39 7.85 -4.80
CA ILE A 65 6.33 7.35 -3.91
C ILE A 65 6.65 5.92 -3.45
N SER A 66 7.02 5.03 -4.36
CA SER A 66 7.31 3.63 -4.00
C SER A 66 8.24 2.94 -5.00
N PHE A 67 8.88 1.86 -4.54
CA PHE A 67 9.70 0.93 -5.33
C PHE A 67 9.18 -0.49 -5.15
N HIS A 68 8.97 -1.24 -6.22
CA HIS A 68 8.21 -2.51 -6.18
C HIS A 68 9.05 -3.79 -6.25
N LYS A 69 10.39 -3.68 -6.28
CA LYS A 69 11.30 -4.82 -6.26
C LYS A 69 11.96 -4.97 -4.89
N HIS A 70 11.71 -6.10 -4.23
CA HIS A 70 12.19 -6.38 -2.87
C HIS A 70 13.32 -7.43 -2.84
N TRP A 71 14.08 -7.52 -3.92
CA TRP A 71 15.15 -8.52 -4.07
C TRP A 71 16.39 -8.14 -3.24
N HIS A 72 16.95 -9.13 -2.53
CA HIS A 72 18.06 -8.95 -1.57
C HIS A 72 17.69 -8.00 -0.40
N ILE A 73 16.44 -8.02 0.04
CA ILE A 73 15.96 -7.28 1.20
C ILE A 73 15.45 -8.28 2.23
N ASP A 74 15.75 -8.02 3.52
CA ASP A 74 15.14 -8.74 4.63
C ASP A 74 13.76 -8.10 4.94
N PRO A 75 12.64 -8.79 4.64
CA PRO A 75 11.31 -8.23 4.82
C PRO A 75 10.96 -8.01 6.30
N VAL A 76 11.51 -8.82 7.22
CA VAL A 76 11.28 -8.66 8.66
C VAL A 76 11.95 -7.39 9.14
N LYS A 77 13.21 -7.18 8.74
CA LYS A 77 13.95 -5.94 9.06
C LYS A 77 13.24 -4.70 8.51
N VAL A 78 12.73 -4.74 7.27
CA VAL A 78 11.97 -3.62 6.70
C VAL A 78 10.70 -3.33 7.49
N TYR A 79 9.92 -4.37 7.80
CA TYR A 79 8.73 -4.22 8.64
C TYR A 79 9.07 -3.59 10.00
N LEU A 80 10.07 -4.13 10.70
CA LEU A 80 10.49 -3.62 12.01
C LEU A 80 10.99 -2.17 11.96
N THR A 81 11.61 -1.76 10.86
CA THR A 81 12.14 -0.39 10.71
C THR A 81 11.04 0.63 10.42
N TRP A 82 10.04 0.28 9.61
CA TRP A 82 9.11 1.27 9.04
C TRP A 82 7.64 1.11 9.44
N LEU A 83 7.22 -0.08 9.88
CA LEU A 83 5.81 -0.43 10.07
C LEU A 83 5.50 -1.01 11.45
N ALA A 84 6.50 -1.55 12.16
CA ALA A 84 6.29 -2.07 13.49
C ALA A 84 5.89 -0.93 14.45
N PRO A 85 4.94 -1.17 15.37
CA PRO A 85 4.58 -0.19 16.38
C PRO A 85 5.82 0.20 17.18
N SER A 86 6.11 1.49 17.29
CA SER A 86 7.05 1.96 18.30
C SER A 86 6.38 1.84 19.67
N GLU A 87 7.16 1.46 20.69
CA GLU A 87 6.72 1.46 22.10
C GLU A 87 6.19 2.85 22.55
N GLU A 88 6.58 3.92 21.84
CA GLU A 88 6.14 5.29 22.06
C GLU A 88 4.63 5.52 21.79
N GLY A 89 4.00 4.68 20.95
CA GLY A 89 2.57 4.75 20.66
C GLY A 89 1.66 4.20 21.78
N SER A 90 2.22 3.49 22.76
CA SER A 90 1.47 2.85 23.85
C SER A 90 1.27 3.75 25.10
N ALA A 91 1.95 4.90 25.16
CA ALA A 91 2.01 5.73 26.37
C ALA A 91 0.83 6.70 26.58
N THR A 92 -0.14 6.77 25.65
CA THR A 92 -1.27 7.75 25.73
C THR A 92 -2.62 7.12 26.10
N GLN A 93 -2.67 5.86 26.54
CA GLN A 93 -3.89 5.24 27.08
C GLN A 93 -3.83 4.98 28.60
N LYS A 94 -3.15 5.85 29.36
CA LYS A 94 -3.28 5.85 30.83
C LYS A 94 -4.59 6.52 31.25
N THR A 95 -5.64 5.71 31.33
CA THR A 95 -6.58 5.65 32.45
C THR A 95 -7.17 6.98 32.95
N GLN A 96 -8.26 7.45 32.32
CA GLN A 96 -9.32 8.12 33.09
C GLN A 96 -10.31 7.04 33.55
N LYS A 97 -10.08 6.49 34.75
CA LYS A 97 -11.15 5.83 35.51
C LYS A 97 -11.80 6.91 36.36
N ASP A 98 -13.03 7.26 36.03
CA ASP A 98 -13.90 8.14 36.79
C ASP A 98 -14.20 7.49 38.16
N PRO A 99 -13.91 8.15 39.30
CA PRO A 99 -14.23 7.62 40.62
C PRO A 99 -15.62 8.13 41.05
N ARG A 100 -16.70 7.51 40.57
CA ARG A 100 -18.03 7.64 41.18
C ARG A 100 -18.99 6.59 40.65
N GLU A 101 -19.08 5.48 41.37
CA GLU A 101 -20.29 4.66 41.53
C GLU A 101 -20.03 3.61 42.62
N GLU A 102 -20.07 4.05 43.87
CA GLU A 102 -20.52 3.22 45.00
C GLU A 102 -21.64 3.99 45.71
N LEU A 103 -22.87 3.46 45.60
CA LEU A 103 -24.00 3.63 46.51
C LEU A 103 -25.00 2.51 46.24
#